data_AF-A0A2S8VU10-F1
#
_entry.id   AF-A0A2S8VU10-F1
#
_cell.length_a   1.000
_cell.length_b   1.000
_cell.length_c   1.000
_cell.angle_alpha   90.00
_cell.angle_beta   90.00
_cell.angle_gamma   90.00
#
_symmetry.space_group_name_H-M   'P 1'
#
loop_
_entity.id
_entity.type
_entity.pdbx_description
1 polymer ?
#
loop_
_entity_poly.entity_id
_entity_poly.type
_entity_poly.pdbx_seq_one_letter_code
_entity_poly.pdbx_strand_id
1 'polypeptide(L)'
;MWRQVRWSRVDKDLFETMRLELRRGSLVLAVLACLRTERYGYTLRQALAADGLEMEESTLYPLLRRLEGQGLLTSEWREEEKRKKRFYVLSPQGEALLAALTEEWRGINASLDRML
;
A
#
# COMPACT_ATOMS: atom_id res chain seq x y z
N MET A 1 13.40 19.53 33.17
CA MET A 1 12.43 20.55 32.70
C MET A 1 12.42 20.50 31.17
N TRP A 2 11.65 19.58 30.59
CA TRP A 2 11.66 19.36 29.13
C TRP A 2 10.76 20.40 28.47
N ARG A 3 11.36 21.28 27.67
CA ARG A 3 10.64 22.24 26.83
C ARG A 3 9.73 21.45 25.89
N GLN A 4 8.41 21.58 26.05
CA GLN A 4 7.44 21.25 25.03
C GLN A 4 7.84 22.02 23.76
N VAL A 5 8.39 21.31 22.77
CA VAL A 5 8.62 21.89 21.45
C VAL A 5 7.25 22.21 20.87
N ARG A 6 6.90 23.49 20.85
CA ARG A 6 5.61 23.98 20.34
C ARG A 6 5.74 24.13 18.83
N TRP A 7 5.49 23.04 18.11
CA TRP A 7 5.44 23.03 16.64
C TRP A 7 4.46 24.07 16.12
N SER A 8 4.91 24.92 15.19
CA SER A 8 4.03 25.88 14.53
C SER A 8 3.04 25.15 13.61
N ARG A 9 1.99 25.84 13.15
CA ARG A 9 1.03 25.26 12.20
C ARG A 9 1.74 24.85 10.90
N VAL A 10 2.69 25.67 10.43
CA VAL A 10 3.47 25.42 9.22
C VAL A 10 4.34 24.16 9.36
N ASP A 11 4.97 23.96 10.53
CA ASP A 11 5.80 22.77 10.74
C ASP A 11 4.97 21.49 10.76
N LYS A 12 3.74 21.56 11.27
CA LYS A 12 2.80 20.43 11.25
C LYS A 12 2.36 20.10 9.84
N ASP A 13 2.02 21.09 9.03
CA ASP A 13 1.58 20.89 7.65
C ASP A 13 2.73 20.33 6.78
N LEU A 14 3.96 20.80 6.99
CA LEU A 14 5.15 20.27 6.35
C LEU A 14 5.41 18.82 6.75
N PHE A 15 5.36 18.52 8.05
CA PHE A 15 5.53 17.16 8.56
C PHE A 15 4.49 16.20 7.96
N GLU A 16 3.22 16.60 7.92
CA GLU A 16 2.16 15.78 7.32
C GLU A 16 2.40 15.53 5.84
N THR A 17 2.87 16.54 5.10
CA THR A 17 3.24 16.38 3.68
C THR A 17 4.37 15.36 3.51
N MET A 18 5.46 15.48 4.27
CA MET A 18 6.58 14.53 4.22
C MET A 18 6.17 13.13 4.64
N ARG A 19 5.31 13.01 5.66
CA ARG A 19 4.74 11.73 6.12
C ARG A 19 3.92 11.06 5.03
N LEU A 20 3.12 11.83 4.28
CA LEU A 20 2.32 11.31 3.17
C LEU A 20 3.19 10.85 2.00
N GLU A 21 4.27 11.56 1.67
CA GLU A 21 5.20 11.12 0.62
C GLU A 21 5.90 9.81 0.98
N LEU A 22 6.36 9.65 2.23
CA LEU A 22 6.92 8.38 2.72
C LEU A 22 5.92 7.22 2.61
N ARG A 23 4.64 7.47 2.93
CA ARG A 23 3.57 6.47 2.79
C ARG A 23 3.29 6.13 1.34
N ARG A 24 3.19 7.12 0.45
CA ARG A 24 2.92 6.91 -0.98
C ARG A 24 3.98 6.00 -1.63
N GLY A 25 5.24 6.17 -1.24
CA GLY A 25 6.36 5.34 -1.71
C GLY A 25 6.19 3.84 -1.42
N SER A 26 5.47 3.46 -0.35
CA SER A 26 5.30 2.06 0.06
C SER A 26 3.96 1.43 -0.33
N LEU A 27 2.98 2.21 -0.82
CA LEU A 27 1.63 1.74 -1.10
C LEU A 27 1.57 0.60 -2.14
N VAL A 28 2.42 0.64 -3.17
CA VAL A 28 2.47 -0.41 -4.19
C VAL A 28 2.90 -1.74 -3.56
N LEU A 29 3.97 -1.71 -2.77
CA LEU A 29 4.48 -2.89 -2.08
C LEU A 29 3.44 -3.48 -1.13
N ALA A 30 2.74 -2.62 -0.38
CA ALA A 30 1.69 -3.02 0.54
C ALA A 30 0.50 -3.67 -0.17
N VAL A 31 0.02 -3.08 -1.27
CA VAL A 31 -1.08 -3.66 -2.06
C VAL A 31 -0.69 -5.02 -2.62
N LEU A 32 0.50 -5.16 -3.20
CA LEU A 32 1.00 -6.44 -3.69
C LEU A 32 1.07 -7.47 -2.54
N ALA A 33 1.64 -7.10 -1.40
CA ALA A 33 1.76 -7.98 -0.24
C ALA A 33 0.40 -8.46 0.30
N CYS A 34 -0.60 -7.57 0.43
CA CYS A 34 -1.94 -7.93 0.88
C CYS A 34 -2.69 -8.83 -0.11
N LEU A 35 -2.32 -8.79 -1.40
CA LEU A 35 -2.91 -9.58 -2.48
C LEU A 35 -2.23 -10.93 -2.72
N ARG A 36 -1.29 -11.36 -1.85
CA ARG A 36 -0.91 -12.78 -1.73
C ARG A 36 -2.11 -13.67 -1.41
N THR A 37 -3.07 -13.10 -0.68
CA THR A 37 -4.39 -13.69 -0.46
C THR A 37 -5.40 -12.93 -1.30
N GLU A 38 -6.33 -13.66 -1.91
CA GLU A 38 -7.38 -13.05 -2.73
C GLU A 38 -8.27 -12.10 -1.91
N ARG A 39 -8.53 -10.90 -2.45
CA ARG A 39 -9.38 -9.87 -1.82
C ARG A 39 -10.16 -9.08 -2.86
N TYR A 40 -11.33 -8.57 -2.48
CA TYR A 40 -12.00 -7.50 -3.22
C TYR A 40 -11.73 -6.14 -2.58
N GLY A 41 -12.03 -5.06 -3.31
CA GLY A 41 -11.61 -3.69 -2.97
C GLY A 41 -11.83 -3.29 -1.51
N TYR A 42 -13.00 -3.59 -0.94
CA TYR A 42 -13.31 -3.29 0.46
C TYR A 42 -12.44 -4.08 1.45
N THR A 43 -12.35 -5.41 1.31
CA THR A 43 -11.52 -6.26 2.20
C THR A 43 -10.03 -5.96 2.08
N LEU A 44 -9.57 -5.50 0.91
CA LEU A 44 -8.21 -5.05 0.71
C LEU A 44 -7.96 -3.73 1.48
N ARG A 45 -8.86 -2.76 1.36
CA ARG A 45 -8.78 -1.51 2.14
C ARG A 45 -8.75 -1.78 3.63
N GLN A 46 -9.59 -2.69 4.13
CA GLN A 46 -9.62 -3.04 5.54
C GLN A 46 -8.29 -3.66 6.00
N ALA A 47 -7.71 -4.57 5.22
CA ALA A 47 -6.42 -5.18 5.53
C ALA A 47 -5.30 -4.11 5.58
N LEU A 48 -5.23 -3.22 4.59
CA LEU A 48 -4.25 -2.13 4.57
C LEU A 48 -4.43 -1.16 5.75
N ALA A 49 -5.67 -0.81 6.08
CA ALA A 49 -5.97 0.09 7.19
C ALA A 49 -5.59 -0.50 8.55
N ALA A 50 -5.71 -1.83 8.72
CA ALA A 50 -5.30 -2.51 9.96
C ALA A 50 -3.80 -2.34 10.26
N ASP A 51 -2.99 -2.19 9.21
CA ASP A 51 -1.55 -1.92 9.31
C ASP A 51 -1.21 -0.41 9.17
N GLY A 52 -2.21 0.47 9.24
CA GLY A 52 -2.04 1.93 9.19
C GLY A 52 -1.78 2.52 7.79
N LEU A 53 -1.99 1.71 6.73
CA LEU A 53 -1.82 2.08 5.32
C LEU A 53 -3.16 2.40 4.65
N GLU A 54 -3.92 3.30 5.25
CA GLU A 54 -5.21 3.74 4.72
C GLU A 54 -5.08 4.28 3.28
N MET A 55 -6.01 3.85 2.42
CA MET A 55 -6.01 4.22 1.01
C MET A 55 -7.42 4.51 0.54
N GLU A 56 -7.59 5.62 -0.16
CA GLU A 56 -8.88 5.98 -0.75
C GLU A 56 -9.25 5.16 -1.97
N GLU A 57 -10.55 4.98 -2.24
CA GLU A 57 -11.02 4.20 -3.41
C GLU A 57 -10.55 4.82 -4.72
N SER A 58 -10.53 6.14 -4.79
CA SER A 58 -10.02 6.92 -5.92
C SER A 58 -8.53 6.69 -6.19
N THR A 59 -7.78 6.19 -5.21
CA THR A 59 -6.36 5.80 -5.36
C THR A 59 -6.23 4.31 -5.60
N LEU A 60 -7.00 3.49 -4.87
CA LEU A 60 -6.90 2.04 -4.94
C LEU A 60 -7.31 1.49 -6.30
N TYR A 61 -8.47 1.87 -6.83
CA TYR A 61 -8.97 1.25 -8.06
C TYR A 61 -8.11 1.57 -9.30
N PRO A 62 -7.61 2.80 -9.51
CA PRO A 62 -6.63 3.05 -10.56
C PRO A 62 -5.34 2.25 -10.37
N LEU A 63 -4.85 2.11 -9.14
CA LEU A 63 -3.66 1.30 -8.84
C LEU A 63 -3.88 -0.18 -9.20
N LEU A 64 -5.00 -0.77 -8.77
CA LEU A 64 -5.35 -2.17 -9.10
C LEU A 64 -5.43 -2.40 -10.61
N ARG A 65 -6.10 -1.50 -11.34
CA ARG A 65 -6.17 -1.57 -12.82
C ARG A 65 -4.79 -1.49 -13.46
N ARG A 66 -3.92 -0.62 -12.96
CA ARG A 66 -2.54 -0.49 -13.46
C ARG A 66 -1.74 -1.77 -13.22
N LEU A 67 -1.77 -2.32 -12.00
CA LEU A 67 -1.03 -3.54 -11.64
C LEU A 67 -1.54 -4.76 -12.41
N GLU A 68 -2.85 -4.87 -12.61
CA GLU A 68 -3.45 -5.88 -13.47
C GLU A 68 -3.03 -5.71 -14.94
N GLY A 69 -3.06 -4.49 -15.48
CA GLY A 69 -2.59 -4.20 -16.83
C GLY A 69 -1.10 -4.47 -17.06
N GLN A 70 -0.31 -4.51 -15.97
CA GLN A 70 1.11 -4.92 -15.97
C GLN A 70 1.29 -6.45 -15.83
N GLY A 71 0.22 -7.21 -15.72
CA GLY A 71 0.26 -8.67 -15.52
C GLY A 71 0.61 -9.12 -14.10
N LEU A 72 0.67 -8.20 -13.13
CA LEU A 72 1.07 -8.49 -11.75
C LEU A 72 -0.08 -9.05 -10.91
N LEU A 73 -1.32 -8.81 -11.33
CA LEU A 73 -2.53 -9.29 -10.67
C LEU A 73 -3.37 -10.09 -11.65
N THR A 74 -4.06 -11.11 -11.15
CA THR A 74 -5.23 -11.70 -11.81
C THR A 74 -6.49 -11.21 -11.11
N SER A 75 -7.62 -11.22 -11.81
CA SER A 75 -8.89 -10.85 -11.20
C SER A 75 -10.07 -11.65 -11.75
N GLU A 76 -11.11 -11.75 -10.94
CA GLU A 76 -12.34 -12.46 -11.28
C GLU A 76 -13.55 -11.67 -10.78
N TRP A 77 -14.59 -11.57 -11.62
CA TRP A 77 -15.88 -11.04 -11.20
C TRP A 77 -16.74 -12.17 -10.62
N ARG A 78 -17.21 -12.00 -9.38
CA ARG A 78 -18.11 -12.93 -8.71
C ARG A 78 -19.32 -12.21 -8.17
N GLU A 79 -20.45 -12.91 -8.13
CA GLU A 79 -21.66 -12.43 -7.47
C GLU A 79 -21.71 -13.00 -6.06
N GLU A 80 -21.65 -12.12 -5.07
CA GLU A 80 -21.84 -12.45 -3.66
C GLU A 80 -22.87 -11.51 -3.06
N GLU A 81 -23.80 -12.05 -2.28
CA GLU A 81 -24.81 -11.23 -1.59
C GLU A 81 -25.60 -10.32 -2.55
N LYS A 82 -25.87 -10.82 -3.78
CA LYS A 82 -26.54 -10.08 -4.88
C LYS A 82 -25.77 -8.85 -5.37
N ARG A 83 -24.45 -8.77 -5.12
CA ARG A 83 -23.56 -7.72 -5.61
C ARG A 83 -22.42 -8.34 -6.40
N LYS A 84 -22.14 -7.78 -7.58
CA LYS A 84 -20.93 -8.13 -8.34
C LYS A 84 -19.72 -7.49 -7.67
N LYS A 85 -18.81 -8.32 -7.18
CA LYS A 85 -17.52 -7.94 -6.59
C LYS A 85 -16.42 -8.41 -7.55
N ARG A 86 -15.36 -7.62 -7.67
CA ARG A 86 -14.14 -8.03 -8.37
C ARG A 86 -13.08 -8.40 -7.35
N PHE A 87 -12.66 -9.65 -7.41
CA PHE A 87 -11.60 -10.20 -6.56
C PHE A 87 -10.28 -10.11 -7.30
N TYR A 88 -9.22 -9.81 -6.57
CA TYR A 88 -7.86 -9.66 -7.06
C TYR A 88 -6.94 -10.56 -6.25
N VAL A 89 -5.92 -11.12 -6.90
CA VAL A 89 -4.83 -11.88 -6.27
C VAL A 89 -3.56 -11.69 -7.11
N LEU A 90 -2.39 -11.89 -6.50
CA LEU A 90 -1.13 -11.87 -7.24
C LEU A 90 -1.12 -12.94 -8.33
N SER A 91 -0.57 -12.57 -9.48
CA SER A 91 -0.14 -13.53 -10.50
C SER A 91 1.21 -14.15 -10.12
N PRO A 92 1.67 -15.22 -10.79
CA PRO A 92 3.04 -15.72 -10.62
C PRO A 92 4.11 -14.66 -10.87
N GLN A 93 3.90 -13.78 -11.85
CA GLN A 93 4.78 -12.64 -12.13
C GLN A 93 4.73 -11.60 -10.99
N GLY A 94 3.55 -11.36 -10.44
CA GLY A 94 3.34 -10.49 -9.28
C GLY A 94 4.10 -10.96 -8.05
N GLU A 95 4.04 -12.26 -7.73
CA GLU A 95 4.79 -12.86 -6.62
C GLU A 95 6.31 -12.70 -6.79
N ALA A 96 6.83 -12.96 -7.99
CA ALA A 96 8.25 -12.79 -8.29
C ALA A 96 8.70 -11.32 -8.13
N LEU A 97 7.91 -10.37 -8.64
CA LEU A 97 8.20 -8.96 -8.49
C LEU A 97 8.11 -8.51 -7.01
N LEU A 98 7.09 -8.97 -6.29
CA LEU A 98 6.94 -8.68 -4.86
C LEU A 98 8.16 -9.15 -4.08
N ALA A 99 8.68 -10.34 -4.37
CA ALA A 99 9.89 -10.85 -3.72
C ALA A 99 11.09 -9.91 -3.96
N ALA A 100 11.32 -9.49 -5.20
CA ALA A 100 12.40 -8.56 -5.55
C ALA A 100 12.24 -7.19 -4.87
N LEU A 101 11.02 -6.61 -4.91
CA LEU A 101 10.74 -5.33 -4.26
C LEU A 101 10.85 -5.40 -2.73
N THR A 102 10.53 -6.56 -2.14
CA THR A 102 10.69 -6.78 -0.70
C THR A 102 12.16 -6.74 -0.30
N GLU A 103 13.04 -7.32 -1.11
CA GLU A 103 14.48 -7.28 -0.84
C GLU A 103 15.04 -5.86 -0.98
N GLU A 104 14.66 -5.14 -2.03
CA GLU A 104 15.04 -3.74 -2.22
C GLU A 104 14.59 -2.87 -1.03
N TRP A 105 13.34 -3.03 -0.60
CA TRP A 105 12.78 -2.30 0.55
C TRP A 105 13.55 -2.58 1.84
N ARG A 106 13.93 -3.84 2.09
CA ARG A 106 14.75 -4.20 3.26
C ARG A 106 16.13 -3.54 3.20
N GLY A 107 16.76 -3.50 2.03
CA GLY A 107 18.05 -2.84 1.83
C GLY A 107 18.00 -1.33 2.10
N ILE A 108 16.94 -0.65 1.63
CA ILE A 108 16.69 0.77 1.91
C ILE A 108 16.51 0.99 3.42
N ASN A 109 15.63 0.23 4.07
CA ASN A 109 15.37 0.38 5.50
C ASN A 109 16.62 0.13 6.33
N ALA A 110 17.37 -0.94 6.05
CA ALA A 110 18.62 -1.21 6.75
C ALA A 110 19.63 -0.07 6.61
N SER A 111 19.63 0.63 5.46
CA SER A 111 20.50 1.77 5.22
C SER A 111 20.06 3.01 6.00
N LEU A 112 18.75 3.29 6.04
CA LEU A 112 18.19 4.39 6.83
C LEU A 112 18.34 4.16 8.33
N ASP A 113 18.10 2.94 8.82
CA ASP A 113 18.24 2.56 10.22
C ASP A 113 19.67 2.73 10.75
N ARG A 114 20.68 2.69 9.86
CA ARG A 114 22.08 2.99 10.24
C ARG A 114 22.39 4.48 10.28
N MET A 115 21.60 5.31 9.61
CA MET A 115 21.82 6.76 9.50
C MET A 115 21.07 7.55 10.58
N LEU A 116 19.92 7.03 11.04
CA LEU A 116 19.04 7.63 12.04
C LEU A 116 19.40 7.17 13.46
#